data_AF-B3Y523-F1
#
_entry.id   AF-B3Y523-F1
#
_cell.length_a   1.000
_cell.length_b   1.000
_cell.length_c   1.000
_cell.angle_alpha   90.00
_cell.angle_beta   90.00
_cell.angle_gamma   90.00
#
_symmetry.space_group_name_H-M   'P 1'
#
loop_
_entity.id
_entity.type
_entity.pdbx_description
1 polymer ?
#
loop_
_entity_poly.entity_id
_entity_poly.type
_entity_poly.pdbx_seq_one_letter_code
_entity_poly.pdbx_strand_id
1 'polypeptide(L)'
;QSMARRTLLLDSNQPYAYFHLSVERNSADVCKNFTAYLLPEFKDKLSPIFISVNYSLANSKDAVLHGQSVAVGQTRIILNCGQDNICIPDLRLKAVASTQPILIGDENPALLIIEAENQGEGAYETELYISPPAHTHYQGVVSNQENFTHLVCGQKKENGSVIVVCDLGNPMEAGHQLKAGLYFSMGGLEQVEDHITFQ
;
A
#
# COMPACT_ATOMS: atom_id res chain seq x y z
N GLN A 1 -7.65 -23.38 7.67
CA GLN A 1 -6.38 -24.06 7.33
C GLN A 1 -5.29 -23.40 8.16
N SER A 2 -4.63 -24.12 9.07
CA SER A 2 -3.56 -23.54 9.89
C SER A 2 -2.41 -23.15 8.96
N MET A 3 -2.12 -21.85 8.81
CA MET A 3 -0.92 -21.40 8.10
C MET A 3 0.30 -21.95 8.84
N ALA A 4 1.05 -22.83 8.18
CA ALA A 4 2.33 -23.30 8.71
C ALA A 4 3.24 -22.10 8.96
N ARG A 5 3.91 -22.06 10.12
CA ARG A 5 4.89 -21.02 10.43
C ARG A 5 6.03 -21.13 9.42
N ARG A 6 6.46 -20.00 8.86
CA ARG A 6 7.54 -19.92 7.86
C ARG A 6 8.84 -19.38 8.44
N THR A 7 8.76 -18.69 9.57
CA THR A 7 9.90 -18.04 10.24
C THR A 7 9.91 -18.33 11.73
N LEU A 8 11.11 -18.35 12.31
CA LEU A 8 11.36 -18.48 13.74
C LEU A 8 12.46 -17.49 14.17
N LEU A 9 12.46 -17.10 15.43
CA LEU A 9 13.54 -16.31 16.04
C LEU A 9 14.77 -17.20 16.26
N LEU A 10 15.94 -16.68 15.91
CA LEU A 10 17.21 -17.42 15.98
C LEU A 10 17.56 -17.83 17.41
N ASP A 11 17.31 -16.95 18.38
CA ASP A 11 17.72 -17.17 19.77
C ASP A 11 16.85 -18.21 20.51
N SER A 12 15.56 -18.30 20.16
CA SER A 12 14.59 -19.12 20.91
C SER A 12 13.99 -20.27 20.11
N ASN A 13 14.18 -20.31 18.79
CA ASN A 13 13.44 -21.18 17.87
C ASN A 13 11.91 -21.09 18.05
N GLN A 14 11.41 -19.93 18.48
CA GLN A 14 9.97 -19.66 18.62
C GLN A 14 9.53 -18.58 17.62
N PRO A 15 8.25 -18.58 17.18
CA PRO A 15 7.74 -17.57 16.25
C PRO A 15 7.38 -16.25 16.95
N TYR A 16 7.60 -16.14 18.26
CA TYR A 16 7.34 -14.95 19.06
C TYR A 16 8.33 -14.85 20.23
N ALA A 17 8.48 -13.66 20.78
CA ALA A 17 9.20 -13.41 22.02
C ALA A 17 8.50 -12.31 22.82
N TYR A 18 8.61 -12.39 24.15
CA TYR A 18 8.27 -11.31 25.05
C TYR A 18 9.55 -10.64 25.53
N PHE A 19 9.51 -9.33 25.66
CA PHE A 19 10.63 -8.54 26.16
C PHE A 19 10.14 -7.31 26.88
N HIS A 20 10.97 -6.79 27.79
CA HIS A 20 10.75 -5.52 28.44
C HIS A 20 11.66 -4.47 27.81
N LEU A 21 11.13 -3.26 27.64
CA LEU A 21 11.86 -2.06 27.29
C LEU A 21 11.65 -1.04 28.41
N SER A 22 12.74 -0.43 28.85
CA SER A 22 12.71 0.71 29.76
C SER A 22 12.94 1.97 28.95
N VAL A 23 11.99 2.89 29.01
CA VAL A 23 12.06 4.17 28.31
C VAL A 23 12.11 5.27 29.36
N GLU A 24 13.10 6.15 29.27
CA GLU A 24 13.26 7.27 30.19
C GLU A 24 12.56 8.52 29.63
N ARG A 25 12.23 9.47 30.51
CA ARG A 25 11.58 10.70 30.09
C ARG A 25 12.55 11.54 29.26
N ASN A 26 12.12 11.99 28.08
CA ASN A 26 12.92 12.78 27.13
C ASN A 26 14.16 12.05 26.58
N SER A 27 14.20 10.72 26.60
CA SER A 27 15.26 9.97 25.91
C SER A 27 14.99 9.87 24.41
N ALA A 28 16.05 9.64 23.62
CA ALA A 28 15.93 9.23 22.23
C ALA A 28 15.21 7.87 22.10
N ASP A 29 14.87 7.50 20.86
CA ASP A 29 14.23 6.23 20.54
C ASP A 29 15.03 5.04 21.07
N VAL A 30 14.37 4.14 21.81
CA VAL A 30 14.97 2.92 22.35
C VAL A 30 14.60 1.75 21.45
N CYS A 31 15.61 1.14 20.82
CA CYS A 31 15.44 0.03 19.88
C CYS A 31 15.94 -1.29 20.47
N LYS A 32 15.26 -2.39 20.14
CA LYS A 32 15.73 -3.75 20.41
C LYS A 32 15.66 -4.59 19.14
N ASN A 33 16.79 -5.23 18.81
CA ASN A 33 16.90 -6.04 17.61
C ASN A 33 16.58 -7.50 17.89
N PHE A 34 15.98 -8.16 16.91
CA PHE A 34 15.72 -9.59 16.89
C PHE A 34 16.19 -10.13 15.55
N THR A 35 16.85 -11.28 15.56
CA THR A 35 17.22 -12.00 14.35
C THR A 35 16.27 -13.16 14.14
N ALA A 36 15.67 -13.24 12.96
CA ALA A 36 14.80 -14.34 12.56
C ALA A 36 15.39 -15.08 11.36
N TYR A 37 14.99 -16.33 11.17
CA TYR A 37 15.36 -17.14 10.02
C TYR A 37 14.15 -17.81 9.39
N LEU A 38 14.29 -18.15 8.10
CA LEU A 38 13.27 -18.81 7.30
C LEU A 38 13.44 -20.34 7.39
N LEU A 39 12.34 -21.07 7.51
CA LEU A 39 12.37 -22.54 7.49
C LEU A 39 12.62 -23.06 6.07
N PRO A 40 13.33 -24.20 5.90
CA PRO A 40 13.67 -24.70 4.57
C PRO A 40 12.47 -25.27 3.79
N GLU A 41 11.50 -25.85 4.48
CA GLU A 41 10.38 -26.58 3.86
C GLU A 41 9.04 -25.90 4.11
N PHE A 42 8.60 -25.07 3.15
CA PHE A 42 7.24 -24.56 3.10
C PHE A 42 6.84 -24.28 1.65
N LYS A 43 5.55 -24.48 1.35
CA LYS A 43 5.02 -24.33 -0.02
C LYS A 43 4.72 -22.88 -0.39
N ASP A 44 4.24 -22.11 0.57
CA ASP A 44 3.78 -20.74 0.35
C ASP A 44 4.91 -19.71 0.43
N LYS A 45 5.43 -19.34 -0.74
CA LYS A 45 6.48 -18.33 -0.91
C LYS A 45 5.97 -16.96 -1.36
N LEU A 46 4.67 -16.86 -1.67
CA LEU A 46 4.06 -15.63 -2.21
C LEU A 46 3.43 -14.78 -1.12
N SER A 47 2.78 -15.39 -0.12
CA SER A 47 2.10 -14.60 0.92
C SER A 47 3.11 -13.77 1.73
N PRO A 48 2.80 -12.51 2.10
CA PRO A 48 3.67 -11.72 2.97
C PRO A 48 3.89 -12.38 4.32
N ILE A 49 5.08 -12.19 4.89
CA ILE A 49 5.43 -12.60 6.25
C ILE A 49 5.19 -11.39 7.15
N PHE A 50 4.08 -11.40 7.89
CA PHE A 50 3.73 -10.34 8.83
C PHE A 50 4.53 -10.44 10.13
N ILE A 51 4.97 -9.29 10.62
CA ILE A 51 5.69 -9.10 11.88
C ILE A 51 4.86 -8.11 12.69
N SER A 52 4.38 -8.51 13.86
CA SER A 52 3.60 -7.64 14.74
C SER A 52 4.25 -7.48 16.10
N VAL A 53 4.20 -6.25 16.61
CA VAL A 53 4.60 -5.90 17.97
C VAL A 53 3.40 -5.31 18.67
N ASN A 54 2.98 -5.96 19.75
CA ASN A 54 1.98 -5.44 20.67
C ASN A 54 2.68 -5.13 21.99
N TYR A 55 2.51 -3.92 22.49
CA TYR A 55 3.14 -3.47 23.72
C TYR A 55 2.13 -2.87 24.68
N SER A 56 2.41 -3.03 25.97
CA SER A 56 1.60 -2.49 27.05
C SER A 56 2.50 -1.86 28.11
N LEU A 57 1.93 -0.96 28.89
CA LEU A 57 2.66 -0.34 29.99
C LEU A 57 2.81 -1.35 31.15
N ALA A 58 4.04 -1.59 31.59
CA ALA A 58 4.28 -2.42 32.76
C ALA A 58 3.80 -1.67 34.02
N ASN A 59 2.80 -2.25 34.72
CA ASN A 59 2.27 -1.87 36.03
C ASN A 59 2.73 -0.50 36.59
N SER A 60 2.22 0.58 36.00
CA SER A 60 2.39 1.94 36.51
C SER A 60 1.03 2.47 36.97
N LYS A 61 0.98 3.05 38.17
CA LYS A 61 -0.24 3.68 38.71
C LYS A 61 -0.43 5.11 38.23
N ASP A 62 0.64 5.73 37.71
CA ASP A 62 0.71 7.18 37.47
C ASP A 62 0.91 7.54 36.00
N ALA A 63 0.90 6.55 35.09
CA ALA A 63 1.08 6.77 33.66
C ALA A 63 0.03 6.03 32.83
N VAL A 64 -0.41 6.68 31.75
CA VAL A 64 -1.40 6.16 30.81
C VAL A 64 -0.77 6.05 29.43
N LEU A 65 -0.88 4.87 28.82
CA LEU A 65 -0.48 4.68 27.43
C LEU A 65 -1.60 5.22 26.51
N HIS A 66 -1.26 6.16 25.62
CA HIS A 66 -2.18 6.75 24.66
C HIS A 66 -1.66 6.55 23.23
N GLY A 67 -2.56 6.36 22.27
CA GLY A 67 -2.24 6.10 20.86
C GLY A 67 -2.30 4.62 20.48
N GLN A 68 -1.62 4.27 19.39
CA GLN A 68 -1.67 2.93 18.80
C GLN A 68 -0.66 1.99 19.49
N SER A 69 -1.16 1.00 20.24
CA SER A 69 -0.32 0.05 20.99
C SER A 69 0.15 -1.18 20.19
N VAL A 70 -0.13 -1.19 18.88
CA VAL A 70 0.21 -2.29 17.97
C VAL A 70 0.84 -1.73 16.70
N ALA A 71 2.04 -2.19 16.40
CA ALA A 71 2.71 -1.95 15.12
C ALA A 71 2.77 -3.25 14.32
N VAL A 72 2.51 -3.18 13.02
CA VAL A 72 2.62 -4.32 12.10
C VAL A 72 3.49 -3.91 10.93
N GLY A 73 4.53 -4.70 10.67
CA GLY A 73 5.32 -4.67 9.45
C GLY A 73 5.15 -5.96 8.65
N GLN A 74 5.67 -5.98 7.44
CA GLN A 74 5.69 -7.18 6.61
C GLN A 74 7.02 -7.29 5.86
N THR A 75 7.39 -8.51 5.49
CA THR A 75 8.50 -8.83 4.59
C THR A 75 8.10 -9.96 3.65
N ARG A 76 8.92 -10.26 2.64
CA ARG A 76 8.61 -11.26 1.61
C ARG A 76 9.82 -12.09 1.24
N ILE A 77 9.53 -13.22 0.59
CA ILE A 77 10.54 -14.05 -0.05
C ILE A 77 10.72 -13.52 -1.47
N ILE A 78 11.96 -13.19 -1.79
CA ILE A 78 12.35 -12.74 -3.12
C ILE A 78 12.34 -13.94 -4.06
N LEU A 79 11.58 -13.84 -5.16
CA LEU A 79 11.45 -14.86 -6.19
C LEU A 79 11.71 -14.24 -7.57
N ASN A 80 12.35 -15.00 -8.45
CA ASN A 80 12.53 -14.67 -9.87
C ASN A 80 13.27 -13.34 -10.16
N CYS A 81 14.28 -12.98 -9.37
CA CYS A 81 15.09 -11.75 -9.54
C CYS A 81 16.50 -12.04 -10.11
N GLY A 82 16.58 -12.84 -11.16
CA GLY A 82 17.85 -13.13 -11.81
C GLY A 82 18.89 -13.85 -10.92
N GLN A 83 20.17 -13.66 -11.26
CA GLN A 83 21.32 -14.32 -10.60
C GLN A 83 21.89 -13.52 -9.41
N ASP A 84 21.68 -12.21 -9.39
CA ASP A 84 22.12 -11.31 -8.32
C ASP A 84 21.13 -11.28 -7.14
N ASN A 85 19.94 -11.85 -7.30
CA ASN A 85 18.84 -11.89 -6.33
C ASN A 85 18.32 -10.49 -5.96
N ILE A 86 18.47 -9.52 -6.86
CA ILE A 86 17.98 -8.15 -6.68
C ILE A 86 16.95 -7.86 -7.77
N CYS A 87 15.67 -7.70 -7.38
CA CYS A 87 14.62 -7.38 -8.36
C CYS A 87 14.67 -5.91 -8.76
N ILE A 88 14.89 -5.63 -10.05
CA ILE A 88 14.87 -4.29 -10.63
C ILE A 88 13.65 -4.16 -11.56
N PRO A 89 12.55 -3.51 -11.10
CA PRO A 89 11.36 -3.30 -11.94
C PRO A 89 11.52 -2.10 -12.89
N ASP A 90 10.76 -2.10 -13.99
CA ASP A 90 10.59 -0.96 -14.91
C ASP A 90 9.09 -0.64 -14.99
N LEU A 91 8.61 0.08 -13.97
CA LEU A 91 7.21 0.48 -13.85
C LEU A 91 6.93 1.69 -14.74
N ARG A 92 5.90 1.58 -15.59
CA ARG A 92 5.45 2.66 -16.46
C ARG A 92 3.97 2.91 -16.25
N LEU A 93 3.61 4.19 -16.26
CA LEU A 93 2.27 4.67 -15.99
C LEU A 93 1.85 5.62 -17.11
N LYS A 94 0.62 5.44 -17.59
CA LYS A 94 -0.03 6.34 -18.52
C LYS A 94 -1.44 6.60 -18.04
N ALA A 95 -1.83 7.87 -18.03
CA ALA A 95 -3.15 8.31 -17.62
C ALA A 95 -3.84 9.05 -18.78
N VAL A 96 -5.12 8.76 -18.98
CA VAL A 96 -5.96 9.38 -20.00
C VAL A 96 -7.30 9.74 -19.37
N ALA A 97 -7.65 11.02 -19.38
CA ALA A 97 -9.01 11.43 -19.03
C ALA A 97 -9.99 11.04 -20.15
N SER A 98 -11.21 10.67 -19.79
CA SER A 98 -12.30 10.48 -20.76
C SER A 98 -12.48 11.72 -21.63
N THR A 99 -12.80 11.52 -22.91
CA THR A 99 -12.93 12.59 -23.91
C THR A 99 -14.16 13.48 -23.71
N GLN A 100 -14.99 13.20 -22.71
CA GLN A 100 -16.17 14.01 -22.43
C GLN A 100 -15.79 15.25 -21.62
N PRO A 101 -16.20 16.45 -22.05
CA PRO A 101 -15.97 17.66 -21.28
C PRO A 101 -16.74 17.59 -19.96
N ILE A 102 -16.11 18.09 -18.90
CA ILE A 102 -16.77 18.26 -17.60
C ILE A 102 -17.61 19.54 -17.67
N LEU A 103 -18.91 19.43 -17.40
CA LEU A 103 -19.84 20.54 -17.46
C LEU A 103 -20.03 21.16 -16.07
N ILE A 104 -19.92 22.48 -15.98
CA ILE A 104 -20.16 23.21 -14.73
C ILE A 104 -21.65 23.17 -14.39
N GLY A 105 -21.98 22.78 -13.16
CA GLY A 105 -23.36 22.63 -12.69
C GLY A 105 -23.99 21.25 -12.99
N ASP A 106 -23.23 20.36 -13.62
CA ASP A 106 -23.59 18.96 -13.84
C ASP A 106 -22.91 18.07 -12.79
N GLU A 107 -23.54 16.94 -12.42
CA GLU A 107 -23.01 15.99 -11.44
C GLU A 107 -22.26 14.81 -12.09
N ASN A 108 -22.00 14.89 -13.40
CA ASN A 108 -21.37 13.81 -14.15
C ASN A 108 -19.94 13.52 -13.65
N PRO A 109 -19.63 12.25 -13.33
CA PRO A 109 -18.30 11.88 -12.86
C PRO A 109 -17.26 11.96 -13.98
N ALA A 110 -16.11 12.53 -13.67
CA ALA A 110 -14.91 12.41 -14.48
C ALA A 110 -14.39 10.97 -14.42
N LEU A 111 -14.04 10.41 -15.59
CA LEU A 111 -13.43 9.10 -15.70
C LEU A 111 -11.94 9.25 -16.04
N LEU A 112 -11.08 8.77 -15.14
CA LEU A 112 -9.64 8.67 -15.35
C LEU A 112 -9.29 7.22 -15.71
N ILE A 113 -8.73 7.02 -16.91
CA ILE A 113 -8.26 5.73 -17.39
C ILE A 113 -6.77 5.64 -17.15
N ILE A 114 -6.34 4.61 -16.43
CA ILE A 114 -4.96 4.33 -16.11
C ILE A 114 -4.52 3.08 -16.86
N GLU A 115 -3.36 3.15 -17.49
CA GLU A 115 -2.62 2.02 -18.06
C GLU A 115 -1.29 1.92 -17.30
N ALA A 116 -1.05 0.80 -16.63
CA ALA A 116 0.19 0.56 -15.90
C ALA A 116 0.84 -0.72 -16.42
N GLU A 117 2.16 -0.72 -16.55
CA GLU A 117 2.93 -1.88 -16.98
C GLU A 117 4.25 -2.00 -16.22
N ASN A 118 4.74 -3.23 -16.12
CA ASN A 118 6.07 -3.53 -15.61
C ASN A 118 6.90 -4.20 -16.70
N GLN A 119 7.88 -3.50 -17.27
CA GLN A 119 8.77 -4.06 -18.31
C GLN A 119 10.07 -4.66 -17.74
N GLY A 120 10.25 -4.62 -16.40
CA GLY A 120 11.42 -5.15 -15.71
C GLY A 120 11.11 -6.44 -14.97
N GLU A 121 11.79 -6.67 -13.85
CA GLU A 121 11.55 -7.81 -12.95
C GLU A 121 10.37 -7.56 -12.00
N GLY A 122 9.96 -8.56 -11.23
CA GLY A 122 8.78 -8.45 -10.35
C GLY A 122 8.86 -7.30 -9.34
N ALA A 123 7.82 -6.46 -9.29
CA ALA A 123 7.71 -5.34 -8.36
C ALA A 123 6.79 -5.71 -7.18
N TYR A 124 7.33 -5.82 -5.98
CA TYR A 124 6.53 -6.13 -4.78
C TYR A 124 5.83 -4.87 -4.27
N GLU A 125 4.63 -5.02 -3.68
CA GLU A 125 3.88 -3.89 -3.10
C GLU A 125 3.64 -2.75 -4.12
N THR A 126 3.31 -3.08 -5.36
CA THR A 126 3.10 -2.04 -6.37
C THR A 126 1.76 -1.35 -6.13
N GLU A 127 1.83 -0.05 -5.83
CA GLU A 127 0.69 0.81 -5.55
C GLU A 127 0.68 2.00 -6.52
N LEU A 128 -0.53 2.41 -6.92
CA LEU A 128 -0.78 3.64 -7.67
C LEU A 128 -1.23 4.73 -6.71
N TYR A 129 -0.57 5.88 -6.78
CA TYR A 129 -0.90 7.07 -6.02
C TYR A 129 -1.50 8.11 -6.96
N ILE A 130 -2.71 8.59 -6.65
CA ILE A 130 -3.39 9.65 -7.40
C ILE A 130 -3.73 10.77 -6.43
N SER A 131 -3.28 11.97 -6.77
CA SER A 131 -3.61 13.22 -6.10
C SER A 131 -4.67 13.95 -6.93
N PRO A 132 -5.96 13.76 -6.60
CA PRO A 132 -7.02 14.50 -7.26
C PRO A 132 -6.99 15.99 -6.90
N PRO A 133 -7.57 16.86 -7.74
CA PRO A 133 -7.74 18.28 -7.45
C PRO A 133 -8.51 18.52 -6.15
N ALA A 134 -8.37 19.71 -5.58
CA ALA A 134 -9.19 20.15 -4.46
C ALA A 134 -10.70 20.01 -4.79
N HIS A 135 -11.51 19.73 -3.77
CA HIS A 135 -12.96 19.54 -3.90
C HIS A 135 -13.38 18.36 -4.80
N THR A 136 -12.47 17.41 -5.04
CA THR A 136 -12.76 16.16 -5.75
C THR A 136 -13.04 15.02 -4.79
N HIS A 137 -14.00 14.16 -5.13
CA HIS A 137 -14.35 12.96 -4.41
C HIS A 137 -14.17 11.72 -5.28
N TYR A 138 -13.49 10.71 -4.75
CA TYR A 138 -13.34 9.42 -5.41
C TYR A 138 -14.62 8.60 -5.23
N GLN A 139 -15.21 8.12 -6.33
CA GLN A 139 -16.45 7.35 -6.28
C GLN A 139 -16.22 5.84 -6.31
N GLY A 140 -15.21 5.39 -7.06
CA GLY A 140 -14.96 3.95 -7.21
C GLY A 140 -14.20 3.59 -8.48
N VAL A 141 -13.92 2.30 -8.60
CA VAL A 141 -13.33 1.67 -9.79
C VAL A 141 -14.44 1.25 -10.74
N VAL A 142 -14.21 1.36 -12.05
CA VAL A 142 -15.10 0.82 -13.07
C VAL A 142 -15.08 -0.71 -13.00
N SER A 143 -16.23 -1.32 -12.73
CA SER A 143 -16.36 -2.79 -12.59
C SER A 143 -16.98 -3.50 -13.80
N ASN A 144 -17.65 -2.78 -14.70
CA ASN A 144 -18.54 -3.37 -15.73
C ASN A 144 -18.00 -3.18 -17.16
N GLN A 145 -16.68 -3.12 -17.36
CA GLN A 145 -16.06 -3.05 -18.68
C GLN A 145 -15.04 -4.19 -18.86
N GLU A 146 -15.18 -4.96 -19.94
CA GLU A 146 -14.38 -6.18 -20.17
C GLU A 146 -12.86 -5.94 -20.24
N ASN A 147 -12.43 -4.74 -20.62
CA ASN A 147 -11.01 -4.39 -20.75
C ASN A 147 -10.41 -3.76 -19.49
N PHE A 148 -11.18 -3.63 -18.41
CA PHE A 148 -10.70 -3.00 -17.17
C PHE A 148 -10.51 -4.00 -16.05
N THR A 149 -9.33 -3.92 -15.44
CA THR A 149 -8.97 -4.61 -14.21
C THR A 149 -9.67 -3.93 -13.03
N HIS A 150 -10.36 -4.73 -12.22
CA HIS A 150 -10.97 -4.25 -10.99
C HIS A 150 -9.91 -4.12 -9.89
N LEU A 151 -9.40 -2.91 -9.69
CA LEU A 151 -8.43 -2.61 -8.64
C LEU A 151 -9.08 -2.49 -7.26
N VAL A 152 -8.30 -2.72 -6.21
CA VAL A 152 -8.67 -2.37 -4.83
C VAL A 152 -8.09 -0.99 -4.56
N CYS A 153 -8.95 -0.01 -4.27
CA CYS A 153 -8.53 1.36 -4.01
C CYS A 153 -9.15 1.92 -2.73
N GLY A 154 -8.42 2.80 -2.07
CA GLY A 154 -8.87 3.53 -0.88
C GLY A 154 -8.45 4.99 -0.90
N GLN A 155 -9.20 5.85 -0.19
CA GLN A 155 -8.81 7.24 0.05
C GLN A 155 -7.99 7.36 1.34
N LYS A 156 -6.90 8.12 1.28
CA LYS A 156 -6.09 8.48 2.44
C LYS A 156 -5.95 9.99 2.52
N LYS A 157 -5.95 10.55 3.73
CA LYS A 157 -5.62 11.96 3.96
C LYS A 157 -4.14 12.08 4.29
N GLU A 158 -3.41 12.88 3.53
CA GLU A 158 -1.99 13.14 3.74
C GLU A 158 -1.75 14.65 3.69
N ASN A 159 -1.24 15.21 4.79
CA ASN A 159 -0.93 16.64 4.92
C ASN A 159 -2.06 17.61 4.52
N GLY A 160 -3.32 17.20 4.77
CA GLY A 160 -4.51 17.99 4.42
C GLY A 160 -5.03 17.79 3.00
N SER A 161 -4.29 17.09 2.14
CA SER A 161 -4.74 16.65 0.81
C SER A 161 -5.35 15.25 0.86
N VAL A 162 -6.32 14.97 -0.01
CA VAL A 162 -6.90 13.63 -0.18
C VAL A 162 -6.17 12.97 -1.34
N ILE A 163 -5.59 11.80 -1.11
CA ILE A 163 -5.00 10.94 -2.14
C ILE A 163 -5.82 9.65 -2.29
N VAL A 164 -5.80 9.08 -3.49
CA VAL A 164 -6.34 7.74 -3.77
C VAL A 164 -5.18 6.80 -3.98
N VAL A 165 -5.18 5.68 -3.26
CA VAL A 165 -4.18 4.63 -3.39
C VAL A 165 -4.86 3.37 -3.92
N CYS A 166 -4.31 2.78 -4.99
CA CYS A 166 -4.82 1.55 -5.58
C CYS A 166 -3.74 0.46 -5.63
N ASP A 167 -4.09 -0.77 -5.28
CA ASP A 167 -3.20 -1.92 -5.39
C ASP A 167 -3.06 -2.36 -6.86
N LEU A 168 -1.85 -2.34 -7.40
CA LEU A 168 -1.55 -2.79 -8.78
C LEU A 168 -1.00 -4.21 -8.85
N GLY A 169 -0.48 -4.74 -7.73
CA GLY A 169 -0.03 -6.13 -7.68
C GLY A 169 1.03 -6.36 -6.62
N ASN A 170 1.11 -7.60 -6.15
CA ASN A 170 2.07 -7.99 -5.13
C ASN A 170 2.55 -9.44 -5.28
N PRO A 171 3.58 -9.69 -6.10
CA PRO A 171 4.24 -8.71 -6.98
C PRO A 171 3.41 -8.37 -8.23
N MET A 172 3.65 -7.21 -8.81
CA MET A 172 3.34 -6.93 -10.21
C MET A 172 4.45 -7.60 -11.05
N GLU A 173 4.11 -8.73 -11.66
CA GLU A 173 5.06 -9.59 -12.36
C GLU A 173 5.72 -8.91 -13.58
N ALA A 174 6.83 -9.48 -14.04
CA ALA A 174 7.51 -9.05 -15.25
C ALA A 174 6.59 -9.16 -16.48
N GLY A 175 6.49 -8.11 -17.27
CA GLY A 175 5.59 -8.02 -18.43
C GLY A 175 4.12 -7.86 -18.08
N HIS A 176 3.76 -7.68 -16.79
CA HIS A 176 2.38 -7.47 -16.39
C HIS A 176 1.88 -6.11 -16.92
N GLN A 177 0.71 -6.11 -17.55
CA GLN A 177 0.02 -4.92 -18.04
C GLN A 177 -1.40 -4.91 -17.50
N LEU A 178 -1.83 -3.76 -17.00
CA LEU A 178 -3.20 -3.56 -16.53
C LEU A 178 -3.77 -2.26 -17.05
N LYS A 179 -5.09 -2.22 -17.15
CA LYS A 179 -5.86 -1.03 -17.50
C LYS A 179 -7.01 -0.89 -16.53
N ALA A 180 -7.21 0.27 -15.92
CA ALA A 180 -8.27 0.49 -14.95
C ALA A 180 -8.95 1.84 -15.18
N GLY A 181 -10.23 1.92 -14.88
CA GLY A 181 -11.00 3.16 -14.89
C GLY A 181 -11.36 3.58 -13.47
N LEU A 182 -11.21 4.85 -13.15
CA LEU A 182 -11.51 5.43 -11.84
C LEU A 182 -12.47 6.61 -12.00
N TYR A 183 -13.56 6.60 -11.24
CA TYR A 183 -14.55 7.67 -11.24
C TYR A 183 -14.28 8.69 -10.14
N PHE A 184 -14.39 9.96 -10.51
CA PHE A 184 -14.24 11.11 -9.62
C PHE A 184 -15.42 12.09 -9.83
N SER A 185 -16.07 12.53 -8.77
CA SER A 185 -16.95 13.72 -8.81
C SER A 185 -16.19 14.94 -8.34
N MET A 186 -16.55 16.10 -8.88
CA MET A 186 -15.89 17.35 -8.57
C MET A 186 -16.91 18.40 -8.17
N GLY A 187 -16.67 19.05 -7.04
CA GLY A 187 -17.39 20.24 -6.62
C GLY A 187 -16.58 21.52 -6.88
N GLY A 188 -17.23 22.67 -6.80
CA GLY A 188 -16.53 23.96 -6.84
C GLY A 188 -15.94 24.34 -8.19
N LEU A 189 -16.42 23.72 -9.28
CA LEU A 189 -15.95 24.00 -10.65
C LEU A 189 -16.15 25.45 -11.10
N GLU A 190 -17.00 26.22 -10.43
CA GLU A 190 -17.19 27.66 -10.70
C GLU A 190 -15.93 28.52 -10.42
N GLN A 191 -14.98 27.99 -9.64
CA GLN A 191 -13.73 28.67 -9.29
C GLN A 191 -12.54 28.20 -10.13
N VAL A 192 -12.77 27.30 -11.08
CA VAL A 192 -11.72 26.72 -11.94
C VAL A 192 -11.64 27.53 -13.24
N GLU A 193 -10.43 27.80 -13.72
CA GLU A 193 -10.21 28.62 -14.93
C GLU A 193 -10.69 27.91 -16.20
N ASP A 194 -9.95 26.92 -16.68
CA ASP A 194 -10.24 26.21 -17.95
C ASP A 194 -9.83 24.73 -17.95
N HIS A 195 -9.04 24.29 -16.97
CA HIS A 195 -8.57 22.91 -16.86
C HIS A 195 -8.47 22.44 -15.41
N ILE A 196 -8.41 21.11 -15.27
CA ILE A 196 -8.34 20.39 -14.01
C ILE A 196 -7.13 19.46 -14.09
N THR A 197 -6.37 19.35 -13.00
CA THR A 197 -5.15 18.54 -12.97
C THR A 197 -5.23 17.46 -11.91
N PHE A 198 -5.04 16.22 -12.36
CA PHE A 198 -4.70 15.08 -11.51
C PHE A 198 -3.18 14.93 -11.51
N GLN A 199 -2.58 14.61 -10.36
CA GLN A 199 -1.16 14.32 -10.22
C GLN A 199 -0.92 12.88 -9.76
#